data_AF-A0A963K185-F1
#
_entry.id   AF-A0A963K185-F1
#
_cell.length_a   1.000
_cell.length_b   1.000
_cell.length_c   1.000
_cell.angle_alpha   90.00
_cell.angle_beta   90.00
_cell.angle_gamma   90.00
#
_symmetry.space_group_name_H-M   'P 1'
#
loop_
_entity.id
_entity.type
_entity.pdbx_description
1 polymer ?
#
loop_
_entity_poly.entity_id
_entity_poly.type
_entity_poly.pdbx_seq_one_letter_code
_entity_poly.pdbx_strand_id
1 'polypeptide(L)'
;EIIGDFGLIGGGAAGLELDAIRHDLGTPPHTLVLASSEAHSDVIMLVNEEFGVVPPNLKGSEHPNVRADMTFFDTAAGGAVFATGSIAWCGSLSWNGYDNNVSRITGNVLRRFLDPTPFS
;
A
#
# COMPACT_ATOMS: atom_id res chain seq x y z
N GLU A 1 10.99 -7.88 8.51
CA GLU A 1 11.34 -6.52 8.95
C GLU A 1 10.13 -5.61 8.77
N ILE A 2 10.05 -4.47 9.46
CA ILE A 2 9.02 -3.47 9.17
C ILE A 2 9.40 -2.75 7.89
N ILE A 3 8.47 -2.63 6.95
CA ILE A 3 8.69 -1.96 5.67
C ILE A 3 8.36 -0.48 5.84
N GLY A 4 9.35 0.39 5.64
CA GLY A 4 9.14 1.83 5.63
C GLY A 4 8.81 2.45 6.99
N ASP A 5 9.44 1.99 8.08
CA ASP A 5 9.44 2.69 9.38
C ASP A 5 10.42 3.89 9.38
N PHE A 6 10.32 4.68 8.32
CA PHE A 6 11.12 5.85 8.01
C PHE A 6 10.48 6.57 6.84
N GLY A 7 10.76 7.87 6.68
CA GLY A 7 10.32 8.63 5.52
C GLY A 7 10.38 10.14 5.75
N LEU A 8 10.52 10.90 4.66
CA LEU A 8 10.51 12.36 4.71
C LEU A 8 9.10 12.93 4.94
N ILE A 9 8.07 12.11 4.73
CA ILE A 9 6.66 12.45 4.89
C ILE A 9 6.11 11.69 6.09
N GLY A 10 5.85 12.37 7.20
CA GLY A 10 5.24 11.77 8.39
C GLY A 10 6.11 10.73 9.12
N GLY A 11 7.35 10.48 8.69
CA GLY A 11 8.25 9.51 9.31
C GLY A 11 8.02 8.06 8.90
N GLY A 12 7.18 7.78 7.89
CA GLY A 12 6.88 6.41 7.45
C GLY A 12 6.41 6.31 5.99
N ALA A 13 6.34 5.09 5.47
CA ALA A 13 5.94 4.82 4.08
C ALA A 13 4.43 4.68 3.87
N ALA A 14 3.64 4.61 4.95
CA ALA A 14 2.19 4.52 4.91
C ALA A 14 1.56 5.78 5.54
N GLY A 15 0.92 6.63 4.74
CA GLY A 15 0.32 7.85 5.27
C GLY A 15 -0.20 8.82 4.21
N LEU A 16 -0.79 9.91 4.69
CA LEU A 16 -1.58 10.90 3.94
C LEU A 16 -2.88 10.32 3.35
N GLU A 17 -2.79 9.41 2.40
CA GLU A 17 -3.93 8.68 1.84
C GLU A 17 -3.58 7.19 1.71
N LEU A 18 -4.57 6.34 1.90
CA LEU A 18 -4.42 4.90 2.03
C LEU A 18 -5.45 4.17 1.15
N ASP A 19 -4.97 3.24 0.32
CA ASP A 19 -5.82 2.33 -0.45
C ASP A 19 -5.70 0.90 0.11
N ALA A 20 -6.84 0.22 0.26
CA ALA A 20 -6.90 -1.15 0.76
C ALA A 20 -7.68 -2.06 -0.20
N ILE A 21 -7.42 -3.37 -0.16
CA ILE A 21 -8.13 -4.31 -1.01
C ILE A 21 -9.61 -4.43 -0.61
N ARG A 22 -10.47 -4.50 -1.62
CA ARG A 22 -11.91 -4.71 -1.49
C ARG A 22 -12.42 -5.56 -2.66
N HIS A 23 -12.68 -6.84 -2.40
CA HIS A 23 -13.17 -7.77 -3.42
C HIS A 23 -14.58 -7.43 -3.90
N ASP A 24 -15.42 -6.89 -3.01
CA ASP A 24 -16.76 -6.37 -3.32
C ASP A 24 -16.72 -5.14 -4.25
N LEU A 25 -15.60 -4.42 -4.29
CA LEU A 25 -15.35 -3.28 -5.19
C LEU A 25 -14.53 -3.66 -6.44
N GLY A 26 -14.30 -4.96 -6.68
CA GLY A 26 -13.69 -5.45 -7.92
C GLY A 26 -12.19 -5.75 -7.84
N THR A 27 -11.59 -5.84 -6.65
CA THR A 27 -10.23 -6.38 -6.51
C THR A 27 -10.16 -7.80 -7.09
N PRO A 28 -9.25 -8.10 -8.05
CA PRO A 28 -9.14 -9.42 -8.65
C PRO A 28 -8.99 -10.53 -7.59
N PRO A 29 -9.69 -11.67 -7.72
CA PRO A 29 -9.70 -12.72 -6.70
C PRO A 29 -8.32 -13.31 -6.37
N HIS A 30 -7.39 -13.29 -7.33
CA HIS A 30 -6.04 -13.81 -7.18
C HIS A 30 -5.02 -12.74 -6.72
N THR A 31 -5.48 -11.56 -6.31
CA THR A 31 -4.62 -10.52 -5.75
C THR A 31 -3.93 -10.99 -4.48
N LEU A 32 -2.60 -10.90 -4.47
CA LEU A 32 -1.78 -11.12 -3.29
C LEU A 32 -1.69 -9.83 -2.47
N VAL A 33 -1.95 -9.91 -1.17
CA VAL A 33 -1.58 -8.86 -0.20
C VAL A 33 -0.19 -9.20 0.35
N LEU A 34 0.80 -8.39 0.00
CA LEU A 34 2.20 -8.58 0.35
C LEU A 34 2.51 -8.02 1.74
N ALA A 35 1.87 -6.92 2.10
CA ALA A 35 1.95 -6.26 3.40
C ALA A 35 0.73 -5.37 3.61
N SER A 36 0.42 -5.09 4.87
CA SER A 36 -0.58 -4.09 5.28
C SER A 36 0.03 -3.15 6.28
N SER A 37 -0.32 -1.86 6.22
CA SER A 37 0.17 -0.86 7.18
C SER A 37 -0.64 -0.86 8.48
N GLU A 38 -0.01 -0.39 9.55
CA GLU A 38 -0.58 -0.29 10.89
C GLU A 38 -0.16 1.03 11.56
N ALA A 39 -0.58 1.24 12.81
CA ALA A 39 -0.21 2.39 13.64
C ALA A 39 -0.65 3.77 13.08
N HIS A 40 -1.78 3.82 12.38
CA HIS A 40 -2.37 5.08 11.92
C HIS A 40 -2.95 5.88 13.09
N SER A 41 -2.64 7.18 13.12
CA SER A 41 -3.23 8.07 14.12
C SER A 41 -4.69 8.41 13.80
N ASP A 42 -5.40 8.93 14.80
CA ASP A 42 -6.81 9.30 14.72
C ASP A 42 -7.14 10.45 13.74
N VAL A 43 -6.12 11.08 13.15
CA VAL A 43 -6.32 12.10 12.11
C VAL A 43 -6.66 11.47 10.76
N ILE A 44 -6.30 10.21 10.54
CA ILE A 44 -6.72 9.44 9.37
C ILE A 44 -8.02 8.74 9.74
N MET A 45 -9.05 8.95 8.94
CA MET A 45 -10.37 8.39 9.16
C MET A 45 -10.83 7.64 7.91
N LEU A 46 -11.75 6.71 8.10
CA LEU A 46 -12.44 6.06 7.00
C LEU A 46 -13.22 7.08 6.16
N VAL A 47 -13.21 6.90 4.84
CA VAL A 47 -13.92 7.77 3.90
C VAL A 47 -15.44 7.58 3.97
N ASN A 48 -16.19 8.64 3.64
CA ASN A 48 -17.66 8.67 3.79
C ASN A 48 -18.36 7.61 2.93
N GLU A 49 -17.75 7.19 1.83
CA GLU A 49 -18.27 6.22 0.89
C GLU A 49 -18.33 4.80 1.48
N GLU A 50 -17.62 4.53 2.58
CA GLU A 50 -17.58 3.21 3.22
C GLU A 50 -18.61 3.01 4.34
N PHE A 51 -19.45 4.00 4.65
CA PHE A 51 -20.48 3.88 5.67
C PHE A 51 -21.76 4.65 5.33
N GLY A 52 -22.92 4.12 5.78
CA GLY A 52 -24.22 4.78 5.56
C GLY A 52 -24.59 5.78 6.65
N VAL A 53 -24.54 5.37 7.91
CA VAL A 53 -24.76 6.22 9.09
C VAL A 53 -23.45 6.28 9.85
N VAL A 54 -23.02 7.48 10.24
CA VAL A 54 -21.73 7.75 10.90
C VAL A 54 -21.59 6.89 12.18
N PRO A 55 -20.72 5.85 12.18
CA PRO A 55 -20.42 5.10 13.39
C PRO A 55 -19.38 5.84 14.23
N PRO A 56 -19.26 5.53 15.53
CA PRO A 56 -18.33 6.23 16.43
C PRO A 56 -16.85 5.87 16.19
N ASN A 57 -16.55 4.74 15.57
CA ASN A 57 -15.23 4.11 15.50
C ASN A 57 -14.59 4.21 14.11
N LEU A 58 -14.55 5.40 13.50
CA LEU A 58 -14.04 5.61 12.13
C LEU A 58 -12.54 5.91 12.04
N LYS A 59 -11.86 6.06 13.19
CA LYS A 59 -10.50 6.60 13.26
C LYS A 59 -9.44 5.54 13.00
N GLY A 60 -8.24 5.97 12.60
CA GLY A 60 -7.13 5.09 12.26
C GLY A 60 -6.69 4.12 13.35
N SER A 61 -6.79 4.53 14.63
CA SER A 61 -6.44 3.63 15.74
C SER A 61 -7.52 2.58 16.06
N GLU A 62 -8.72 2.72 15.48
CA GLU A 62 -9.90 1.93 15.85
C GLU A 62 -10.44 1.10 14.69
N HIS A 63 -10.38 1.62 13.46
CA HIS A 63 -11.06 1.05 12.31
C HIS A 63 -10.12 0.20 11.44
N PRO A 64 -10.37 -1.11 11.27
CA PRO A 64 -9.46 -2.02 10.57
C PRO A 64 -9.34 -1.77 9.06
N ASN A 65 -10.26 -1.00 8.47
CA ASN A 65 -10.15 -0.57 7.06
C ASN A 65 -9.27 0.68 6.87
N VAL A 66 -8.89 1.38 7.94
CA VAL A 66 -7.92 2.47 7.83
C VAL A 66 -6.53 1.85 7.77
N ARG A 67 -6.15 1.41 6.57
CA ARG A 67 -4.85 0.81 6.27
C ARG A 67 -4.53 0.97 4.78
N ALA A 68 -3.25 0.83 4.45
CA ALA A 68 -2.78 0.63 3.09
C ALA A 68 -2.45 -0.85 2.89
N ASP A 69 -2.91 -1.44 1.79
CA ASP A 69 -2.50 -2.79 1.39
C ASP A 69 -1.53 -2.71 0.20
N MET A 70 -0.33 -3.26 0.37
CA MET A 70 0.62 -3.45 -0.72
C MET A 70 0.27 -4.73 -1.46
N THR A 71 0.01 -4.63 -2.76
CA THR A 71 -0.60 -5.71 -3.52
C THR A 71 0.13 -6.04 -4.81
N PHE A 72 -0.09 -7.26 -5.28
CA PHE A 72 0.40 -7.72 -6.57
C PHE A 72 -0.58 -8.71 -7.21
N PHE A 73 -0.79 -8.61 -8.52
CA PHE A 73 -1.44 -9.64 -9.32
C PHE A 73 -0.95 -9.59 -10.78
N ASP A 74 -1.00 -10.75 -11.45
CA ASP A 74 -0.75 -10.92 -12.87
C ASP A 74 -2.04 -10.79 -13.70
N THR A 75 -1.88 -10.67 -15.03
CA THR A 75 -2.97 -10.42 -15.99
C THR A 75 -2.85 -11.34 -17.20
N ALA A 76 -3.97 -11.59 -17.88
CA ALA A 76 -4.13 -12.63 -18.90
C ALA A 76 -3.23 -12.52 -20.16
N ALA A 77 -2.45 -11.45 -20.31
CA ALA A 77 -1.52 -11.23 -21.43
C ALA A 77 -0.05 -11.17 -20.96
N GLY A 78 0.27 -11.75 -19.81
CA GLY A 78 1.63 -11.76 -19.29
C GLY A 78 2.07 -10.49 -18.57
N GLY A 79 1.14 -9.56 -18.33
CA GLY A 79 1.38 -8.34 -17.56
C GLY A 79 1.15 -8.54 -16.07
N ALA A 80 1.51 -7.55 -15.27
CA ALA A 80 1.23 -7.54 -13.83
C ALA A 80 0.99 -6.13 -13.32
N VAL A 81 0.32 -6.03 -12.17
CA VAL A 81 0.06 -4.81 -11.43
C VAL A 81 0.68 -4.95 -10.05
N PHE A 82 1.43 -3.93 -9.64
CA PHE A 82 1.92 -3.74 -8.28
C PHE A 82 1.40 -2.42 -7.75
N ALA A 83 0.85 -2.40 -6.54
CA ALA A 83 0.38 -1.19 -5.89
C ALA A 83 0.87 -1.11 -4.44
N THR A 84 1.25 0.08 -4.00
CA THR A 84 1.77 0.33 -2.63
C THR A 84 0.67 0.74 -1.66
N GLY A 85 -0.43 1.29 -2.18
CA GLY A 85 -1.59 1.75 -1.42
C GLY A 85 -1.35 2.98 -0.54
N SER A 86 -0.28 3.76 -0.77
CA SER A 86 0.06 4.91 0.08
C SER A 86 0.71 6.04 -0.70
N ILE A 87 0.27 7.27 -0.46
CA ILE A 87 0.92 8.49 -0.97
C ILE A 87 2.32 8.67 -0.39
N ALA A 88 2.51 8.41 0.92
CA ALA A 88 3.78 8.63 1.59
C ALA A 88 4.91 7.68 1.12
N TRP A 89 4.61 6.65 0.32
CA TRP A 89 5.57 5.65 -0.13
C TRP A 89 6.82 6.27 -0.78
N CYS A 90 6.62 7.17 -1.76
CA CYS A 90 7.73 7.81 -2.47
C CYS A 90 8.61 8.68 -1.55
N GLY A 91 8.03 9.23 -0.48
CA GLY A 91 8.76 10.00 0.53
C GLY A 91 9.76 9.17 1.33
N SER A 92 9.71 7.85 1.22
CA SER A 92 10.58 6.92 1.95
C SER A 92 11.71 6.36 1.09
N LEU A 93 11.71 6.61 -0.23
CA LEU A 93 12.72 6.10 -1.16
C LEU A 93 14.13 6.62 -0.83
N SER A 94 14.30 7.93 -0.65
CA SER A 94 15.62 8.54 -0.47
C SER A 94 16.19 8.42 0.94
N TRP A 95 15.49 7.74 1.85
CA TRP A 95 15.96 7.53 3.21
C TRP A 95 17.27 6.73 3.22
N ASN A 96 18.19 7.06 4.14
CA ASN A 96 19.46 6.36 4.35
C ASN A 96 20.27 6.15 3.05
N GLY A 97 20.33 7.18 2.20
CA GLY A 97 21.07 7.08 0.93
C GLY A 97 20.50 6.03 -0.02
N TYR A 98 19.17 5.83 -0.01
CA TYR A 98 18.44 4.81 -0.77
C TYR A 98 18.69 3.35 -0.35
N ASP A 99 19.49 3.11 0.71
CA ASP A 99 19.66 1.77 1.27
C ASP A 99 18.58 1.49 2.32
N ASN A 100 17.42 1.10 1.82
CA ASN A 100 16.26 0.79 2.64
C ASN A 100 15.29 -0.16 1.92
N ASN A 101 14.33 -0.72 2.66
CA ASN A 101 13.42 -1.73 2.12
C ASN A 101 12.41 -1.18 1.09
N VAL A 102 11.93 0.07 1.21
CA VAL A 102 11.05 0.73 0.24
C VAL A 102 11.74 0.86 -1.12
N SER A 103 12.99 1.34 -1.14
CA SER A 103 13.82 1.45 -2.34
C SER A 103 14.14 0.09 -2.95
N ARG A 104 14.45 -0.91 -2.12
CA ARG A 104 14.72 -2.28 -2.57
C ARG A 104 13.50 -2.92 -3.23
N ILE A 105 12.32 -2.80 -2.61
CA ILE A 105 11.06 -3.33 -3.16
C ILE A 105 10.74 -2.65 -4.49
N THR A 106 10.76 -1.32 -4.53
CA THR A 106 10.48 -0.55 -5.75
C THR A 106 11.46 -0.93 -6.87
N GLY A 107 12.76 -1.04 -6.55
CA GLY A 107 13.77 -1.46 -7.51
C GLY A 107 13.61 -2.90 -7.99
N ASN A 108 13.16 -3.83 -7.13
CA ASN A 108 12.84 -5.21 -7.52
C ASN A 108 11.67 -5.25 -8.51
N VAL A 109 10.58 -4.54 -8.21
CA VAL A 109 9.39 -4.47 -9.07
C VAL A 109 9.75 -3.90 -10.43
N LEU A 110 10.43 -2.76 -10.47
CA LEU A 110 10.84 -2.12 -11.73
C LEU A 110 11.74 -3.03 -12.57
N ARG A 111 12.75 -3.66 -11.96
CA ARG A 111 13.63 -4.60 -12.67
C ARG A 111 12.86 -5.79 -13.25
N ARG A 112 11.92 -6.35 -12.49
CA ARG A 112 11.10 -7.47 -12.97
C ARG A 112 10.12 -7.03 -14.06
N PHE A 113 9.59 -5.82 -14.02
CA PHE A 113 8.65 -5.29 -15.03
C PHE A 113 9.36 -4.93 -16.34
N LEU A 114 10.65 -4.62 -16.28
CA LEU A 114 11.50 -4.40 -17.45
C LEU A 114 12.01 -5.69 -18.10
N ASP A 115 11.90 -6.83 -17.41
CA ASP A 115 12.23 -8.14 -17.97
C ASP A 115 11.15 -8.57 -18.98
N PRO A 116 11.52 -8.88 -20.24
CA PRO A 116 10.56 -9.28 -21.27
C PRO A 116 9.86 -10.63 -20.98
N THR A 117 10.31 -11.38 -19.97
CA THR A 117 9.67 -12.63 -19.54
C THR A 117 8.26 -12.36 -19.00
N PRO A 118 7.21 -12.97 -19.57
CA PRO A 118 5.83 -12.79 -19.10
C PRO A 118 5.63 -13.16 -17.62
N PHE A 119 4.68 -12.52 -16.95
CA PHE A 119 4.12 -13.00 -15.68
C PHE A 119 3.10 -14.08 -16.01
N SER A 120 3.43 -15.33 -15.67
CA SER A 120 2.66 -16.53 -15.99
C SER A 120 1.51 -16.78 -15.02
#